data_AF-A0A9J6FBJ0-F1
#
_entry.id   AF-A0A9J6FBJ0-F1
#
_cell.length_a   1.000
_cell.length_b   1.000
_cell.length_c   1.000
_cell.angle_alpha   90.00
_cell.angle_beta   90.00
_cell.angle_gamma   90.00
#
_symmetry.space_group_name_H-M   'P 1'
#
loop_
_entity.id
_entity.type
_entity.pdbx_description
1 polymer ?
#
loop_
_entity_poly.entity_id
_entity_poly.type
_entity_poly.pdbx_seq_one_letter_code
_entity_poly.pdbx_strand_id
1 'polypeptide(L)'
;MQLEAEAQEAKYEADAVEDWMVRMNGVILLPLPPPLCHQERDSEDRSVAIIFAVGRSTVNSIYREFAKLCRKSWETEWIGLPTAQGMTDHMREFAAVCDFPNAVGAMDGCHFPVSPPKEHASDYITYKGWHSMILLAFLDHRYRFRFVNVGSPCRCHDAYVDQRSQLGTTVEGPLFRAP
;
A
#
# COMPACT_ATOMS: atom_id res chain seq x y z
N MET A 1 -9.63 -29.53 11.89
CA MET A 1 -9.32 -29.14 10.50
C MET A 1 -9.28 -27.62 10.29
N GLN A 2 -10.37 -26.86 10.40
CA GLN A 2 -10.34 -25.40 10.15
C GLN A 2 -9.54 -24.63 11.22
N LEU A 3 -9.77 -24.93 12.50
CA LEU A 3 -9.02 -24.35 13.62
C LEU A 3 -7.53 -24.73 13.64
N GLU A 4 -7.18 -25.90 13.09
CA GLU A 4 -5.78 -26.36 13.00
C GLU A 4 -5.06 -25.69 11.83
N ALA A 5 -5.77 -25.36 10.75
CA ALA A 5 -5.23 -24.58 9.63
C ALA A 5 -5.00 -23.11 10.02
N GLU A 6 -5.95 -22.51 10.74
CA GLU A 6 -5.83 -21.14 11.30
C GLU A 6 -4.68 -21.03 12.32
N ALA A 7 -4.51 -22.04 13.18
CA ALA A 7 -3.40 -22.08 14.13
C ALA A 7 -2.04 -22.34 13.46
N GLN A 8 -2.01 -23.12 12.39
CA GLN A 8 -0.79 -23.35 11.59
C GLN A 8 -0.40 -22.10 10.80
N GLU A 9 -1.37 -21.35 10.30
CA GLU A 9 -1.17 -20.07 9.61
C GLU A 9 -0.66 -18.99 10.57
N ALA A 10 -1.26 -18.85 11.76
CA ALA A 10 -0.78 -17.94 12.80
C ALA A 10 0.63 -18.27 13.30
N LYS A 11 0.99 -19.56 13.35
CA LYS A 11 2.34 -20.00 13.75
C LYS A 11 3.38 -19.76 12.65
N TYR A 12 3.00 -19.94 11.39
CA TYR A 12 3.84 -19.60 10.24
C TYR A 12 4.05 -18.08 10.12
N GLU A 13 3.04 -17.28 10.45
CA GLU A 13 3.16 -15.81 10.54
C GLU A 13 4.11 -15.38 11.65
N ALA A 14 4.02 -15.99 12.85
CA ALA A 14 4.90 -15.66 13.97
C ALA A 14 6.37 -16.07 13.72
N ASP A 15 6.61 -17.27 13.20
CA ASP A 15 7.95 -17.77 12.89
C ASP A 15 8.57 -17.02 11.69
N ALA A 16 7.75 -16.54 10.74
CA ALA A 16 8.19 -15.64 9.67
C ALA A 16 8.53 -14.26 10.23
N VAL A 17 7.75 -13.70 11.16
CA VAL A 17 8.10 -12.41 11.79
C VAL A 17 9.50 -12.46 12.42
N GLU A 18 9.87 -13.55 13.12
CA GLU A 18 11.21 -13.68 13.73
C GLU A 18 12.35 -13.86 12.71
N ASP A 19 12.19 -14.68 11.67
CA ASP A 19 13.21 -14.86 10.60
C ASP A 19 13.39 -13.58 9.75
N TRP A 20 12.32 -12.78 9.63
CA TRP A 20 12.31 -11.53 8.86
C TRP A 20 12.87 -10.33 9.64
N MET A 21 12.82 -10.34 10.98
CA MET A 21 13.47 -9.33 11.84
C MET A 21 15.01 -9.34 11.73
N VAL A 22 15.61 -10.44 11.27
CA VAL A 22 17.07 -10.63 11.25
C VAL A 22 17.73 -10.15 9.95
N ARG A 23 16.94 -9.92 8.89
CA ARG A 23 17.44 -9.46 7.58
C ARG A 23 16.93 -8.07 7.24
N MET A 24 17.69 -7.04 7.64
CA MET A 24 18.21 -5.95 6.78
C MET A 24 18.38 -4.63 7.53
N ASN A 25 19.49 -3.95 7.21
CA ASN A 25 19.87 -2.62 7.67
C ASN A 25 18.81 -1.55 7.31
N GLY A 26 17.92 -1.25 8.26
CA GLY A 26 17.43 0.13 8.47
C GLY A 26 16.18 0.59 7.71
N VAL A 27 15.42 -0.29 7.04
CA VAL A 27 14.10 0.04 6.48
C VAL A 27 13.13 -1.08 6.82
N ILE A 28 12.23 -0.85 7.78
CA ILE A 28 11.18 -1.83 8.14
C ILE A 28 9.97 -1.59 7.26
N LEU A 29 9.62 -2.62 6.49
CA LEU A 29 8.27 -2.80 5.97
C LEU A 29 7.42 -3.45 7.05
N LEU A 30 6.42 -2.72 7.56
CA LEU A 30 5.40 -3.33 8.41
C LEU A 30 4.31 -3.87 7.49
N PRO A 31 4.02 -5.19 7.52
CA PRO A 31 2.93 -5.73 6.72
C PRO A 31 1.62 -5.11 7.21
N LEU A 32 0.96 -4.37 6.33
CA LEU A 32 -0.47 -4.09 6.50
C LEU A 32 -1.22 -5.44 6.43
N PRO A 33 -2.27 -5.65 7.26
CA PRO A 33 -3.08 -6.86 7.16
C PRO A 33 -3.55 -7.02 5.70
N PRO A 34 -3.44 -8.23 5.11
CA PRO A 34 -3.80 -8.43 3.72
C PRO A 34 -5.26 -7.98 3.52
N PRO A 35 -5.54 -7.05 2.59
CA PRO A 35 -6.91 -6.79 2.24
C PRO A 35 -7.46 -8.08 1.64
N LEU A 36 -8.42 -8.70 2.34
CA LEU A 36 -9.29 -9.74 1.80
C LEU A 36 -10.09 -9.13 0.64
N CYS A 37 -9.45 -8.98 -0.52
CA CYS A 37 -10.03 -8.43 -1.73
C CYS A 37 -10.17 -9.56 -2.75
N HIS A 38 -11.03 -10.52 -2.44
CA HIS A 38 -11.65 -11.32 -3.48
C HIS A 38 -13.10 -10.84 -3.61
N GLN A 39 -13.48 -10.41 -4.81
CA GLN A 39 -14.87 -10.43 -5.29
C GLN A 39 -15.85 -9.26 -4.98
N GLU A 40 -15.48 -8.10 -4.46
CA GLU A 40 -16.52 -7.11 -4.05
C GLU A 40 -16.97 -6.08 -5.12
N ARG A 41 -16.09 -5.66 -6.04
CA ARG A 41 -16.35 -4.50 -6.92
C ARG A 41 -17.50 -4.65 -7.93
N ASP A 42 -17.74 -5.84 -8.48
CA ASP A 42 -18.77 -6.01 -9.54
C ASP A 42 -20.21 -5.95 -9.00
N SER A 43 -20.39 -6.21 -7.70
CA SER A 43 -21.70 -6.26 -7.06
C SER A 43 -22.25 -4.87 -6.74
N GLU A 44 -21.36 -3.90 -6.46
CA GLU A 44 -21.73 -2.55 -6.01
C GLU A 44 -22.14 -1.65 -7.17
N ASP A 45 -21.36 -1.61 -8.26
CA ASP A 45 -21.65 -0.79 -9.44
C ASP A 45 -23.03 -1.11 -10.04
N ARG A 46 -23.40 -2.39 -10.03
CA ARG A 46 -24.72 -2.84 -10.51
C ARG A 46 -25.85 -2.37 -9.60
N SER A 47 -25.64 -2.41 -8.28
CA SER A 47 -26.62 -1.99 -7.30
C SER A 47 -26.88 -0.48 -7.40
N VAL A 48 -25.82 0.32 -7.51
CA VAL A 48 -25.91 1.77 -7.74
C VAL A 48 -26.61 2.07 -9.06
N ALA A 49 -26.25 1.37 -10.14
CA ALA A 49 -26.88 1.54 -11.45
C ALA A 49 -28.40 1.30 -11.40
N ILE A 50 -28.86 0.29 -10.64
CA ILE A 50 -30.29 -0.01 -10.45
C ILE A 50 -30.98 1.10 -9.66
N ILE A 51 -30.42 1.53 -8.53
CA ILE A 51 -31.01 2.57 -7.66
C ILE A 51 -31.23 3.88 -8.43
N PHE A 52 -30.26 4.25 -9.28
CA PHE A 52 -30.31 5.50 -10.04
C PHE A 52 -30.85 5.34 -11.47
N ALA A 53 -31.27 4.13 -11.86
CA ALA A 53 -31.77 3.81 -13.21
C ALA A 53 -30.85 4.26 -14.36
N VAL A 54 -29.54 4.09 -14.21
CA VAL A 54 -28.52 4.46 -15.20
C VAL A 54 -27.72 3.23 -15.65
N GLY A 55 -26.99 3.34 -16.76
CA GLY A 55 -26.07 2.29 -17.20
C GLY A 55 -24.85 2.16 -16.28
N ARG A 56 -24.33 0.93 -16.12
CA ARG A 56 -23.08 0.66 -15.35
C ARG A 56 -21.90 1.52 -15.83
N SER A 57 -21.80 1.76 -17.14
CA SER A 57 -20.78 2.62 -17.74
C SER A 57 -20.90 4.08 -17.28
N THR A 58 -22.12 4.57 -17.08
CA THR A 58 -22.40 5.91 -16.55
C THR A 58 -21.98 6.00 -15.09
N VAL A 59 -22.35 5.03 -14.25
CA VAL A 59 -21.90 4.96 -12.85
C VAL A 59 -20.38 4.97 -12.77
N ASN A 60 -19.71 4.12 -13.55
CA ASN A 60 -18.26 4.02 -13.54
C ASN A 60 -17.58 5.32 -13.99
N SER A 61 -18.15 6.01 -14.98
CA SER A 61 -17.66 7.32 -15.43
C SER A 61 -17.77 8.37 -14.31
N ILE A 62 -18.93 8.45 -13.65
CA ILE A 62 -19.19 9.37 -12.54
C ILE A 62 -18.26 9.06 -11.37
N TYR A 63 -18.12 7.78 -11.00
CA TYR A 63 -17.23 7.35 -9.91
C TYR A 63 -15.78 7.77 -10.18
N ARG A 64 -15.28 7.57 -11.41
CA ARG A 64 -13.92 7.99 -11.79
C ARG A 64 -13.77 9.52 -11.72
N GLU A 65 -14.79 10.27 -12.11
CA GLU A 65 -14.77 11.74 -12.03
C GLU A 65 -14.75 12.20 -10.57
N PHE A 66 -15.62 11.64 -9.73
CA PHE A 66 -15.67 11.91 -8.31
C PHE A 66 -14.35 11.58 -7.61
N ALA A 67 -13.78 10.40 -7.86
CA ALA A 67 -12.49 9.99 -7.30
C ALA A 67 -11.35 10.94 -7.72
N LYS A 68 -11.34 11.39 -8.99
CA LYS A 68 -10.36 12.39 -9.47
C LYS A 68 -10.49 13.72 -8.73
N LEU A 69 -11.72 14.18 -8.48
CA LEU A 69 -11.98 15.42 -7.74
C LEU A 69 -11.56 15.29 -6.27
N CYS A 70 -11.94 14.20 -5.61
CA CYS A 70 -11.55 13.91 -4.22
C CYS A 70 -10.03 13.91 -4.07
N ARG A 71 -9.32 13.20 -4.95
CA ARG A 71 -7.86 13.20 -4.96
C ARG A 71 -7.31 14.61 -5.13
N LYS A 72 -7.79 15.37 -6.13
CA LYS A 72 -7.33 16.75 -6.37
C LYS A 72 -7.53 17.66 -5.15
N SER A 73 -8.61 17.46 -4.38
CA SER A 73 -8.92 18.28 -3.21
C SER A 73 -8.18 17.85 -1.94
N TRP A 74 -7.97 16.56 -1.73
CA TRP A 74 -7.47 16.04 -0.44
C TRP A 74 -6.01 15.59 -0.47
N GLU A 75 -5.45 15.24 -1.63
CA GLU A 75 -4.10 14.69 -1.73
C GLU A 75 -3.06 15.62 -1.09
N THR A 76 -3.11 16.92 -1.37
CA THR A 76 -2.15 17.89 -0.83
C THR A 76 -2.28 18.15 0.66
N GLU A 77 -3.45 17.91 1.26
CA GLU A 77 -3.69 18.15 2.69
C GLU A 77 -3.36 16.90 3.52
N TRP A 78 -3.68 15.71 3.00
CA TRP A 78 -3.62 14.46 3.76
C TRP A 78 -2.36 13.64 3.46
N ILE A 79 -1.86 13.68 2.22
CA ILE A 79 -0.72 12.89 1.77
C ILE A 79 0.47 13.81 1.55
N GLY A 80 1.49 13.67 2.39
CA GLY A 80 2.73 14.41 2.24
C GLY A 80 3.82 13.87 3.16
N LEU A 81 5.07 13.97 2.74
CA LEU A 81 6.19 13.58 3.59
C LEU A 81 6.36 14.55 4.76
N PRO A 82 6.89 14.08 5.90
CA PRO A 82 7.22 14.96 7.02
C PRO A 82 8.21 16.03 6.57
N THR A 83 8.05 17.25 7.10
CA THR A 83 9.02 18.33 6.86
C THR A 83 10.27 18.12 7.72
N ALA A 84 11.37 18.77 7.38
CA ALA A 84 12.60 18.70 8.18
C ALA A 84 12.38 19.11 9.65
N GLN A 85 11.49 20.08 9.89
CA GLN A 85 11.13 20.51 11.25
C GLN A 85 10.31 19.46 12.01
N GLY A 86 9.42 18.74 11.31
CA GLY A 86 8.59 17.69 11.91
C GLY A 86 9.30 16.35 12.07
N MET A 87 10.48 16.17 11.46
CA MET A 87 11.15 14.86 11.42
C MET A 87 11.49 14.32 12.80
N THR A 88 11.99 15.18 13.71
CA THR A 88 12.32 14.79 15.09
C THR A 88 11.09 14.35 15.88
N ASP A 89 9.97 15.03 15.70
CA ASP A 89 8.71 14.64 16.34
C ASP A 89 8.21 13.31 15.79
N HIS A 90 8.25 13.11 14.46
CA HIS A 90 7.91 11.84 13.83
C HIS A 90 8.80 10.69 14.34
N MET A 91 10.12 10.92 14.49
CA MET A 91 11.04 9.91 15.07
C MET A 91 10.68 9.53 16.49
N ARG A 92 10.39 10.53 17.33
CA ARG A 92 10.02 10.32 18.72
C ARG A 92 8.69 9.56 18.82
N GLU A 93 7.68 9.96 18.05
CA GLU A 93 6.36 9.34 18.07
C GLU A 93 6.39 7.91 17.52
N PHE A 94 7.15 7.67 16.44
CA PHE A 94 7.31 6.33 15.89
C PHE A 94 8.07 5.42 16.85
N ALA A 95 9.15 5.90 17.48
CA ALA A 95 9.87 5.16 18.50
C ALA A 95 8.98 4.81 19.71
N ALA A 96 8.07 5.71 20.10
CA ALA A 96 7.17 5.48 21.24
C ALA A 96 6.05 4.45 20.95
N VAL A 97 5.64 4.31 19.69
CA VAL A 97 4.55 3.39 19.30
C VAL A 97 5.08 2.05 18.80
N CYS A 98 6.20 2.06 18.07
CA CYS A 98 6.73 0.89 17.36
C CYS A 98 8.06 0.38 17.94
N ASP A 99 8.57 0.98 19.03
CA ASP A 99 9.87 0.65 19.65
C ASP A 99 11.06 0.67 18.67
N PHE A 100 10.95 1.47 17.61
CA PHE A 100 12.00 1.60 16.60
C PHE A 100 12.61 3.01 16.61
N PRO A 101 13.78 3.20 17.25
CA PRO A 101 14.42 4.51 17.31
C PRO A 101 14.88 4.95 15.92
N ASN A 102 14.80 6.27 15.67
CA ASN A 102 15.18 6.92 14.41
C ASN A 102 14.37 6.52 13.16
N ALA A 103 13.31 5.71 13.27
CA ALA A 103 12.36 5.56 12.17
C ALA A 103 11.34 6.69 12.17
N VAL A 104 10.88 7.04 10.97
CA VAL A 104 9.96 8.15 10.72
C VAL A 104 8.64 7.67 10.12
N GLY A 105 8.61 6.41 9.72
CA GLY A 105 7.50 5.72 9.12
C GLY A 105 7.90 4.32 8.65
N ALA A 106 6.93 3.57 8.16
CA ALA A 106 7.11 2.26 7.54
C ALA A 106 6.68 2.35 6.07
N MET A 107 7.40 1.67 5.19
CA MET A 107 7.01 1.53 3.78
C MET A 107 6.49 0.11 3.55
N ASP A 108 5.54 -0.17 2.68
CA ASP A 108 5.21 -1.56 2.31
C ASP A 108 4.55 -1.66 0.94
N GLY A 109 4.81 -2.76 0.26
CA GLY A 109 4.18 -3.15 -1.00
C GLY A 109 2.95 -4.02 -0.75
N CYS A 110 1.79 -3.57 -1.20
CA CYS A 110 0.54 -4.32 -1.12
C CYS A 110 0.01 -4.67 -2.52
N HIS A 111 -0.39 -5.92 -2.72
CA HIS A 111 -1.01 -6.36 -3.97
C HIS A 111 -2.50 -6.02 -4.02
N PHE A 112 -2.90 -5.21 -5.00
CA PHE A 112 -4.30 -4.88 -5.29
C PHE A 112 -4.79 -5.64 -6.52
N PRO A 113 -5.96 -6.31 -6.46
CA PRO A 113 -6.54 -6.97 -7.62
C PRO A 113 -6.87 -5.99 -8.73
N VAL A 114 -6.58 -6.38 -9.97
CA VAL A 114 -6.84 -5.56 -11.15
C VAL A 114 -7.26 -6.42 -12.33
N SER A 115 -8.02 -5.83 -13.25
CA SER A 115 -8.27 -6.38 -14.58
C SER A 115 -7.31 -5.73 -15.56
N PRO A 116 -6.14 -6.34 -15.84
CA PRO A 116 -5.13 -5.72 -16.68
C PRO A 116 -5.53 -5.77 -18.17
N PRO A 117 -4.89 -4.94 -19.01
CA PRO A 117 -4.99 -5.07 -20.47
C PRO A 117 -4.55 -6.46 -20.93
N LYS A 118 -5.23 -7.01 -21.94
CA LYS A 118 -4.97 -8.37 -22.46
C LYS A 118 -3.53 -8.56 -22.94
N GLU A 119 -2.93 -7.51 -23.50
CA GLU A 119 -1.59 -7.52 -24.11
C GLU A 119 -0.46 -7.74 -23.09
N HIS A 120 -0.69 -7.39 -21.82
CA HIS A 120 0.30 -7.48 -20.74
C HIS A 120 -0.21 -8.26 -19.52
N ALA A 121 -1.30 -9.02 -19.65
CA ALA A 121 -1.94 -9.69 -18.52
C ALA A 121 -1.00 -10.62 -17.74
N SER A 122 -0.01 -11.23 -18.42
CA SER A 122 1.03 -12.06 -17.81
C SER A 122 1.88 -11.32 -16.77
N ASP A 123 2.05 -10.01 -16.88
CA ASP A 123 2.88 -9.23 -15.97
C ASP A 123 2.17 -8.94 -14.63
N TYR A 124 0.85 -9.08 -14.64
CA TYR A 124 -0.01 -8.86 -13.49
C TYR A 124 -0.41 -10.17 -12.81
N ILE A 125 -0.07 -11.35 -13.36
CA ILE A 125 -0.40 -12.62 -12.70
C ILE A 125 0.56 -12.90 -11.53
N THR A 126 -0.03 -13.04 -10.34
CA THR A 126 0.69 -13.43 -9.12
C THR A 126 1.03 -14.92 -9.15
N TYR A 127 1.95 -15.34 -8.27
CA TYR A 127 2.21 -16.77 -8.07
C TYR A 127 0.98 -17.55 -7.57
N LYS A 128 0.02 -16.86 -6.94
CA LYS A 128 -1.28 -17.41 -6.51
C LYS A 128 -2.32 -17.47 -7.64
N GLY A 129 -1.95 -17.11 -8.87
CA GLY A 129 -2.79 -17.28 -10.06
C GLY A 129 -3.86 -16.21 -10.30
N TRP A 130 -3.87 -15.12 -9.53
CA TRP A 130 -4.79 -13.98 -9.73
C TRP A 130 -4.04 -12.74 -10.22
N HIS A 131 -4.77 -11.82 -10.87
CA HIS A 131 -4.17 -10.62 -11.47
C HIS A 131 -4.14 -9.47 -10.47
N SER A 132 -2.98 -8.86 -10.27
CA SER A 132 -2.75 -7.79 -9.30
C SER A 132 -1.73 -6.76 -9.77
N MET A 133 -1.77 -5.60 -9.13
CA MET A 133 -0.78 -4.54 -9.24
C MET A 133 -0.29 -4.16 -7.85
N ILE A 134 0.90 -3.58 -7.75
CA ILE A 134 1.51 -3.15 -6.50
C ILE A 134 1.05 -1.74 -6.17
N LEU A 135 0.62 -1.57 -4.92
CA LEU A 135 0.51 -0.30 -4.21
C LEU A 135 1.67 -0.26 -3.21
N LEU A 136 2.63 0.62 -3.44
CA LEU A 136 3.67 0.92 -2.47
C LEU A 136 3.22 2.11 -1.63
N ALA A 137 3.15 1.96 -0.32
CA ALA A 137 2.75 3.02 0.59
C ALA A 137 3.81 3.28 1.65
N PHE A 138 3.95 4.54 2.06
CA PHE A 138 4.73 4.93 3.24
C PHE A 138 3.78 5.56 4.25
N LEU A 139 3.79 5.03 5.47
CA LEU A 139 2.86 5.36 6.54
C LEU A 139 3.62 5.89 7.77
N ASP A 140 2.97 6.75 8.55
CA ASP A 140 3.49 7.20 9.84
C ASP A 140 3.06 6.29 11.01
N HIS A 141 3.48 6.65 12.22
CA HIS A 141 3.15 5.96 13.48
C HIS A 141 1.64 5.86 13.79
N ARG A 142 0.78 6.62 13.09
CA ARG A 142 -0.69 6.56 13.22
C ARG A 142 -1.34 5.82 12.05
N TYR A 143 -0.55 5.08 11.26
CA TYR A 143 -1.01 4.41 10.04
C TYR A 143 -1.60 5.38 9.01
N ARG A 144 -1.20 6.65 9.02
CA ARG A 144 -1.63 7.62 7.99
C ARG A 144 -0.72 7.51 6.79
N PHE A 145 -1.31 7.42 5.60
CA PHE A 145 -0.56 7.47 4.34
C PHE A 145 0.16 8.82 4.20
N ARG A 146 1.48 8.77 4.09
CA ARG A 146 2.36 9.94 3.86
C ARG A 146 2.90 9.96 2.43
N PHE A 147 2.91 8.81 1.77
CA PHE A 147 3.16 8.68 0.34
C PHE A 147 2.50 7.40 -0.19
N VAL A 148 2.03 7.44 -1.44
CA VAL A 148 1.42 6.29 -2.12
C VAL A 148 1.87 6.28 -3.58
N ASN A 149 2.31 5.13 -4.07
CA ASN A 149 2.60 4.87 -5.46
C ASN A 149 1.82 3.63 -5.93
N VAL A 150 0.99 3.78 -6.95
CA VAL A 150 0.13 2.72 -7.49
C VAL A 150 0.36 2.61 -8.97
N GLY A 151 0.57 1.40 -9.50
CA GLY A 151 0.68 1.23 -10.94
C GLY A 151 1.52 0.05 -11.40
N SER A 152 2.45 -0.38 -10.56
CA SER A 152 3.44 -1.38 -10.98
C SER A 152 2.82 -2.77 -11.12
N PRO A 153 3.17 -3.55 -12.14
CA PRO A 153 2.76 -4.94 -12.25
C PRO A 153 3.24 -5.76 -11.04
N CYS A 154 2.49 -6.78 -10.64
CA CYS A 154 2.81 -7.60 -9.47
C CYS A 154 4.12 -8.37 -9.54
N ARG A 155 4.68 -8.54 -10.75
CA ARG A 155 5.97 -9.20 -10.95
C ARG A 155 7.16 -8.29 -10.67
N CYS A 156 6.94 -6.99 -10.50
CA CYS A 156 7.98 -6.09 -10.05
C CYS A 156 8.33 -6.37 -8.59
N HIS A 157 9.60 -6.31 -8.23
CA HIS A 157 10.02 -6.33 -6.83
C HIS A 157 9.76 -4.96 -6.17
N ASP A 158 9.42 -4.93 -4.89
CA ASP A 158 9.13 -3.66 -4.19
C ASP A 158 10.31 -2.69 -4.23
N ALA A 159 11.55 -3.18 -4.08
CA ALA A 159 12.76 -2.38 -4.23
C ALA A 159 12.87 -1.72 -5.62
N TYR A 160 12.42 -2.42 -6.68
CA TYR A 160 12.39 -1.85 -8.02
C TYR A 160 11.30 -0.77 -8.16
N VAL A 161 10.15 -0.96 -7.51
CA VAL A 161 9.06 0.03 -7.50
C VAL A 161 9.47 1.27 -6.71
N ASP A 162 10.12 1.10 -5.55
CA ASP A 162 10.58 2.19 -4.70
C ASP A 162 11.65 3.05 -5.39
N GLN A 163 12.67 2.43 -6.00
CA GLN A 163 13.72 3.15 -6.73
C GLN A 163 13.17 4.04 -7.86
N ARG A 164 12.03 3.65 -8.46
CA ARG A 164 11.38 4.41 -9.53
C ARG A 164 10.30 5.36 -9.02
N SER A 165 10.03 5.34 -7.72
CA SER A 165 9.06 6.21 -7.08
C SER A 165 9.66 7.58 -6.76
N GLN A 166 8.81 8.57 -6.50
CA GLN A 166 9.28 9.87 -5.99
C GLN A 166 9.81 9.77 -4.55
N LEU A 167 9.43 8.72 -3.82
CA LEU A 167 9.90 8.52 -2.46
C LEU A 167 11.37 8.09 -2.44
N GLY A 168 11.76 7.14 -3.30
CA GLY A 168 13.15 6.70 -3.41
C GLY A 168 14.13 7.86 -3.63
N THR A 169 13.80 8.79 -4.53
CA THR A 169 14.62 10.00 -4.75
C THR A 169 14.61 10.96 -3.57
N THR A 170 13.51 11.03 -2.81
CA THR A 170 13.41 11.91 -1.64
C THR A 170 14.19 11.35 -0.45
N VAL A 171 14.21 10.04 -0.27
CA VAL A 171 14.98 9.34 0.78
C VAL A 171 16.48 9.52 0.59
N GLU A 172 16.97 9.52 -0.66
CA GLU A 172 18.38 9.84 -0.96
C GLU A 172 18.71 11.33 -0.74
N GLY A 173 17.69 12.17 -0.61
CA GLY A 173 17.79 13.61 -0.42
C GLY A 173 18.20 14.04 1.00
N PRO A 174 18.37 15.36 1.21
CA PRO A 174 18.81 15.91 2.50
C PRO A 174 17.79 15.75 3.63
N LEU A 175 16.54 15.42 3.30
CA LEU A 175 15.45 15.28 4.28
C LEU A 175 15.61 14.06 5.19
N PHE A 176 16.11 12.93 4.66
CA PHE A 176 16.28 11.68 5.39
C PHE A 176 17.75 11.35 5.69
N ARG A 177 18.67 12.27 5.38
CA ARG A 177 20.08 12.10 5.73
C ARG A 177 20.24 12.33 7.24
N ALA A 178 20.68 11.29 7.96
CA ALA A 178 21.06 11.43 9.36
C ALA A 178 22.17 12.51 9.50
N PRO A 179 22.15 13.31 10.57
CA PRO A 179 23.18 14.31 10.83
C PRO A 179 24.59 13.71 10.95
#